data_AF-A0A6G7XTQ2-F1
#
_entry.id   AF-A0A6G7XTQ2-F1
#
_cell.length_a   1.000
_cell.length_b   1.000
_cell.length_c   1.000
_cell.angle_alpha   90.00
_cell.angle_beta   90.00
_cell.angle_gamma   90.00
#
_symmetry.space_group_name_H-M   'P 1'
#
loop_
_entity.id
_entity.type
_entity.pdbx_description
1 polymer ?
#
loop_
_entity_poly.entity_id
_entity_poly.type
_entity_poly.pdbx_seq_one_letter_code
_entity_poly.pdbx_strand_id
1 'polypeptide(L)'
;MELESALTTTSGAAVVTIVVGAAMTAAPGPVGALCGIDDRRLARLVGISDAVCATGLLAGRPRWPWATARAGLNLVQAAILVRRGTAGTFAAIALVGLTVVDGAAARELHRAGR
;
A
#
# COMPACT_ATOMS: atom_id res chain seq x y z
N MET A 1 -22.09 9.41 22.25
CA MET A 1 -21.14 8.56 23.00
C MET A 1 -20.67 7.36 22.18
N GLU A 2 -21.56 6.51 21.63
CA GLU A 2 -21.20 5.37 20.75
C GLU A 2 -20.49 5.80 19.43
N LEU A 3 -20.99 6.86 18.76
CA LEU A 3 -20.44 7.34 17.49
C LEU A 3 -19.04 7.99 17.64
N GLU A 4 -18.82 8.74 18.72
CA GLU A 4 -17.52 9.34 19.07
C GLU A 4 -16.50 8.26 19.44
N SER A 5 -16.91 7.23 20.19
CA SER A 5 -16.05 6.09 20.51
C SER A 5 -15.67 5.31 19.24
N ALA A 6 -16.63 5.05 18.35
CA ALA A 6 -16.39 4.44 17.05
C ALA A 6 -15.47 5.29 16.16
N LEU A 7 -15.63 6.62 16.12
CA LEU A 7 -14.77 7.52 15.34
C LEU A 7 -13.35 7.64 15.92
N THR A 8 -13.19 7.56 17.24
CA THR A 8 -11.87 7.61 17.90
C THR A 8 -11.10 6.30 17.67
N THR A 9 -11.78 5.15 17.75
CA THR A 9 -11.22 3.84 17.37
C THR A 9 -10.91 3.76 15.87
N THR A 10 -11.76 4.33 15.02
CA THR A 10 -11.55 4.39 13.56
C THR A 10 -10.39 5.31 13.19
N SER A 11 -10.21 6.42 13.90
CA SER A 11 -9.09 7.35 13.69
C SER A 11 -7.75 6.74 14.13
N GLY A 12 -7.73 6.02 15.26
CA GLY A 12 -6.55 5.25 15.67
C GLY A 12 -6.20 4.15 14.68
N ALA A 13 -7.20 3.38 14.21
CA ALA A 13 -7.00 2.35 13.19
C ALA A 13 -6.56 2.95 11.84
N ALA A 14 -7.08 4.11 11.44
CA ALA A 14 -6.66 4.81 10.23
C ALA A 14 -5.21 5.31 10.33
N VAL A 15 -4.80 5.85 11.49
CA VAL A 15 -3.40 6.24 11.73
C VAL A 15 -2.48 5.03 11.73
N VAL A 16 -2.86 3.92 12.39
CA VAL A 16 -2.09 2.67 12.35
C VAL A 16 -2.00 2.15 10.92
N THR A 17 -3.07 2.22 10.14
CA THR A 17 -3.07 1.78 8.73
C THR A 17 -2.19 2.67 7.85
N ILE A 18 -2.17 3.99 8.10
CA ILE A 18 -1.28 4.94 7.43
C ILE A 18 0.19 4.70 7.83
N VAL A 19 0.48 4.45 9.11
CA VAL A 19 1.83 4.18 9.61
C VAL A 19 2.35 2.84 9.10
N VAL A 20 1.52 1.79 9.14
CA VAL A 20 1.84 0.47 8.57
C VAL A 20 1.99 0.59 7.06
N GLY A 21 1.09 1.31 6.38
CA GLY A 21 1.17 1.57 4.93
C GLY A 21 2.42 2.34 4.53
N ALA A 22 2.81 3.35 5.30
CA ALA A 22 4.04 4.13 5.09
C ALA A 22 5.30 3.31 5.43
N ALA A 23 5.26 2.49 6.48
CA ALA A 23 6.35 1.57 6.81
C ALA A 23 6.57 0.52 5.71
N MET A 24 5.49 0.00 5.12
CA MET A 24 5.56 -0.89 3.96
C MET A 24 6.01 -0.16 2.68
N THR A 25 5.69 1.13 2.54
CA THR A 25 6.18 1.99 1.44
C THR A 25 7.69 2.23 1.53
N ALA A 26 8.23 2.37 2.74
CA ALA A 26 9.62 2.78 2.95
C ALA A 26 10.65 1.64 2.82
N ALA A 27 10.26 0.37 3.04
CA ALA A 27 11.22 -0.73 3.03
C ALA A 27 10.64 -2.08 2.53
N PRO A 28 10.33 -2.22 1.23
CA PRO A 28 9.78 -3.46 0.65
C PRO A 28 10.83 -4.59 0.48
N GLY A 29 12.13 -4.28 0.46
CA GLY A 29 13.20 -5.26 0.22
C GLY A 29 13.33 -6.37 1.29
N PRO A 30 13.42 -6.05 2.58
CA PRO A 30 13.41 -7.04 3.66
C PRO A 30 12.08 -7.82 3.75
N VAL A 31 10.98 -7.18 3.33
CA VAL A 31 9.63 -7.75 3.34
C VAL A 31 9.43 -8.78 2.23
N GLY A 32 10.08 -8.62 1.06
CA GLY A 32 10.02 -9.60 -0.03
C GLY A 32 10.50 -11.01 0.37
N ALA A 33 11.50 -11.09 1.25
CA ALA A 33 11.96 -12.36 1.82
C ALA A 33 10.95 -12.95 2.84
N LEU A 34 10.25 -12.09 3.60
CA LEU A 34 9.17 -12.48 4.52
C LEU A 34 7.89 -12.92 3.79
N CYS A 35 7.66 -12.46 2.55
CA CYS A 35 6.48 -12.79 1.75
C CYS A 35 6.67 -14.00 0.81
N GLY A 36 7.79 -14.72 0.91
CA GLY A 36 8.05 -15.91 0.08
C GLY A 36 8.33 -15.60 -1.39
N ILE A 37 8.92 -14.43 -1.68
CA ILE A 37 9.40 -14.10 -3.03
C ILE A 37 10.84 -14.59 -3.17
N ASP A 38 11.01 -15.84 -3.60
CA ASP A 38 12.35 -16.41 -3.88
C ASP A 38 12.95 -15.87 -5.20
N ASP A 39 12.11 -15.31 -6.08
CA ASP A 39 12.55 -14.71 -7.32
C ASP A 39 13.11 -13.30 -7.08
N ARG A 40 14.44 -13.21 -7.08
CA ARG A 40 15.20 -11.97 -6.88
C ARG A 40 14.85 -10.87 -7.89
N ARG A 41 14.48 -11.23 -9.13
CA ARG A 41 14.10 -10.26 -10.17
C ARG A 41 12.71 -9.70 -9.88
N LEU A 42 11.77 -10.54 -9.49
CA LEU A 42 10.43 -10.11 -9.07
C LEU A 42 10.49 -9.21 -7.83
N ALA A 43 11.25 -9.61 -6.81
CA ALA A 43 11.45 -8.80 -5.60
C ALA A 43 12.05 -7.42 -5.93
N ARG A 44 13.00 -7.36 -6.86
CA ARG A 44 13.59 -6.09 -7.31
C ARG A 44 12.59 -5.22 -8.08
N LEU A 45 11.77 -5.81 -8.95
CA LEU A 45 10.73 -5.08 -9.67
C LEU A 45 9.69 -4.49 -8.72
N VAL A 46 9.20 -5.28 -7.76
CA VAL A 46 8.28 -4.83 -6.72
C VAL A 46 8.88 -3.64 -5.96
N GLY A 47 10.10 -3.80 -5.43
CA GLY A 47 10.77 -2.73 -4.68
C GLY A 47 11.02 -1.46 -5.49
N ILE A 48 11.39 -1.55 -6.76
CA ILE A 48 11.57 -0.38 -7.64
C ILE A 48 10.22 0.32 -7.88
N SER A 49 9.17 -0.44 -8.19
CA SER A 49 7.84 0.09 -8.45
C SER A 49 7.30 0.88 -7.25
N ASP A 50 7.48 0.32 -6.06
CA ASP A 50 7.07 0.94 -4.80
C ASP A 50 7.86 2.21 -4.52
N ALA A 51 9.19 2.18 -4.71
CA ALA A 51 10.05 3.34 -4.52
C ALA A 51 9.72 4.49 -5.47
N VAL A 52 9.42 4.18 -6.74
CA VAL A 52 8.99 5.18 -7.74
C VAL A 52 7.66 5.81 -7.32
N CYS A 53 6.67 5.01 -6.92
CA CYS A 53 5.37 5.53 -6.49
C CYS A 53 5.48 6.35 -5.20
N ALA A 54 6.29 5.90 -4.24
CA ALA A 54 6.58 6.63 -3.01
C ALA A 54 7.19 8.00 -3.30
N THR A 55 8.21 8.02 -4.17
CA THR A 55 8.88 9.25 -4.58
C THR A 55 7.91 10.20 -5.28
N GLY A 56 7.07 9.68 -6.18
CA GLY A 56 6.02 10.43 -6.85
C GLY A 56 4.97 11.01 -5.90
N LEU A 57 4.57 10.27 -4.86
CA LEU A 57 3.66 10.75 -3.82
C LEU A 57 4.27 11.90 -2.98
N LEU A 58 5.56 11.81 -2.67
CA LEU A 58 6.26 12.81 -1.84
C LEU A 58 6.57 14.09 -2.64
N ALA A 59 7.16 13.93 -3.83
CA ALA A 59 7.72 15.02 -4.61
C ALA A 59 6.91 15.40 -5.86
N GLY A 60 6.12 14.47 -6.40
CA GLY A 60 5.33 14.68 -7.62
C GLY A 60 4.11 15.58 -7.38
N ARG A 61 3.77 16.38 -8.38
CA ARG A 61 2.51 17.14 -8.46
C ARG A 61 1.93 17.02 -9.86
N PRO A 62 0.63 16.69 -10.02
CA PRO A 62 -0.28 16.30 -8.95
C PRO A 62 0.08 14.93 -8.33
N ARG A 63 -0.29 14.70 -7.07
CA ARG A 63 -0.02 13.53 -6.24
C ARG A 63 -1.03 12.41 -6.46
N TRP A 64 -2.27 12.74 -6.81
CA TRP A 64 -3.32 11.74 -7.02
C TRP A 64 -2.97 10.63 -8.02
N PRO A 65 -2.26 10.85 -9.16
CA PRO A 65 -1.93 9.78 -10.09
C PRO A 65 -0.99 8.74 -9.47
N TRP A 66 -0.08 9.17 -8.60
CA TRP A 66 0.88 8.30 -7.93
C TRP A 66 0.18 7.41 -6.90
N ALA A 67 -0.80 7.95 -6.17
CA ALA A 67 -1.66 7.15 -5.30
C ALA A 67 -2.47 6.11 -6.08
N THR A 68 -3.05 6.49 -7.23
CA THR A 68 -3.77 5.56 -8.10
C THR A 68 -2.87 4.46 -8.67
N ALA A 69 -1.66 4.81 -9.11
CA ALA A 69 -0.68 3.85 -9.61
C ALA A 69 -0.29 2.83 -8.53
N ARG A 70 -0.06 3.31 -7.29
CA ARG A 70 0.25 2.46 -6.14
C ARG A 70 -0.91 1.51 -5.81
N ALA A 71 -2.15 2.00 -5.81
CA ALA A 71 -3.33 1.15 -5.62
C ALA A 71 -3.43 0.04 -6.68
N GLY A 72 -3.19 0.37 -7.96
CA GLY A 72 -3.15 -0.63 -9.03
C GLY A 72 -2.03 -1.65 -8.86
N LEU A 73 -0.83 -1.20 -8.50
CA LEU A 73 0.32 -2.08 -8.26
C LEU A 73 0.08 -3.03 -7.07
N ASN A 74 -0.52 -2.57 -5.99
CA ASN A 74 -0.87 -3.41 -4.84
C ASN A 74 -1.77 -4.58 -5.26
N LEU A 75 -2.76 -4.36 -6.15
CA LEU A 75 -3.62 -5.44 -6.66
C LEU A 75 -2.85 -6.44 -7.52
N VAL A 76 -1.96 -5.96 -8.40
CA VAL A 76 -1.11 -6.84 -9.23
C VAL A 76 -0.22 -7.70 -8.33
N GLN A 77 0.41 -7.09 -7.32
CA GLN A 77 1.24 -7.81 -6.35
C GLN A 77 0.42 -8.81 -5.54
N ALA A 78 -0.78 -8.45 -5.08
CA ALA A 78 -1.68 -9.35 -4.36
C ALA A 78 -2.05 -10.59 -5.20
N ALA A 79 -2.37 -10.39 -6.48
CA ALA A 79 -2.69 -11.49 -7.40
C ALA A 79 -1.50 -12.43 -7.63
N ILE A 80 -0.27 -11.91 -7.60
CA ILE A 80 0.95 -12.73 -7.69
C ILE A 80 1.19 -13.49 -6.38
N LEU A 81 1.07 -12.82 -5.23
CA LEU A 81 1.43 -13.35 -3.92
C LEU A 81 0.42 -14.36 -3.36
N VAL A 82 -0.88 -14.21 -3.64
CA VAL A 82 -1.91 -15.16 -3.16
C VAL A 82 -1.65 -16.60 -3.65
N ARG A 83 -0.87 -16.76 -4.73
CA ARG A 83 -0.49 -18.05 -5.30
C ARG A 83 0.78 -18.66 -4.68
N ARG A 84 1.37 -18.01 -3.67
CA ARG A 84 2.67 -18.38 -3.05
C ARG A 84 2.52 -19.00 -1.64
N GLY A 85 1.37 -19.62 -1.37
CA GLY A 85 1.07 -20.28 -0.09
C GLY A 85 0.59 -19.31 1.00
N THR A 86 0.51 -19.79 2.24
CA THR A 86 -0.15 -19.06 3.36
C THR A 86 0.44 -17.69 3.63
N ALA A 87 1.78 -17.55 3.65
CA ALA A 87 2.45 -16.26 3.84
C ALA A 87 2.11 -15.26 2.71
N GLY A 88 2.09 -15.75 1.46
CA GLY A 88 1.69 -14.97 0.29
C GLY A 88 0.22 -14.54 0.34
N THR A 89 -0.68 -15.38 0.87
CA THR A 89 -2.09 -15.02 1.10
C THR A 89 -2.25 -13.89 2.12
N PHE A 90 -1.55 -13.95 3.25
CA PHE A 90 -1.57 -12.85 4.23
C PHE A 90 -1.03 -11.55 3.63
N ALA A 91 0.07 -11.63 2.87
CA ALA A 91 0.60 -10.48 2.14
C ALA A 91 -0.40 -9.92 1.12
N ALA A 92 -1.10 -10.79 0.38
CA ALA A 92 -2.14 -10.38 -0.56
C ALA A 92 -3.31 -9.68 0.14
N ILE A 93 -3.77 -10.18 1.29
CA ILE A 93 -4.82 -9.52 2.09
C ILE A 93 -4.36 -8.13 2.53
N ALA A 94 -3.13 -8.00 3.03
CA ALA A 94 -2.57 -6.71 3.43
C ALA A 94 -2.52 -5.72 2.24
N LEU A 95 -2.09 -6.18 1.06
CA LEU A 95 -2.04 -5.36 -0.15
C LEU A 95 -3.44 -4.94 -0.64
N VAL A 96 -4.46 -5.80 -0.50
CA VAL A 96 -5.85 -5.43 -0.79
C VAL A 96 -6.33 -4.34 0.17
N GLY A 97 -6.03 -4.46 1.47
CA GLY A 97 -6.32 -3.39 2.44
C GLY A 97 -5.63 -2.08 2.06
N LEU A 98 -4.36 -2.15 1.68
CA LEU A 98 -3.57 -0.98 1.26
C LEU A 98 -4.10 -0.35 -0.03
N THR A 99 -4.62 -1.17 -0.96
CA THR A 99 -5.30 -0.69 -2.18
C THR A 99 -6.49 0.21 -1.84
N VAL A 100 -7.30 -0.18 -0.85
CA VAL A 100 -8.47 0.62 -0.44
C VAL A 100 -8.01 1.97 0.11
N VAL A 101 -6.96 1.99 0.93
CA VAL A 101 -6.38 3.20 1.51
C VAL A 101 -5.81 4.12 0.44
N ASP A 102 -4.97 3.60 -0.45
CA ASP A 102 -4.37 4.36 -1.55
C ASP A 102 -5.44 4.89 -2.52
N GLY A 103 -6.49 4.09 -2.78
CA GLY A 103 -7.64 4.51 -3.59
C GLY A 103 -8.46 5.63 -2.95
N ALA A 104 -8.68 5.58 -1.63
CA ALA A 104 -9.34 6.65 -0.89
C ALA A 104 -8.50 7.94 -0.92
N ALA A 105 -7.20 7.83 -0.65
CA ALA A 105 -6.25 8.94 -0.72
C ALA A 105 -6.19 9.55 -2.13
N ALA A 106 -6.16 8.73 -3.17
CA ALA A 106 -6.19 9.20 -4.56
C ALA A 106 -7.45 10.03 -4.85
N ARG A 107 -8.62 9.55 -4.42
CA ARG A 107 -9.89 10.28 -4.59
C ARG A 107 -9.90 11.61 -3.86
N GLU A 108 -9.37 11.65 -2.64
CA GLU A 108 -9.28 12.87 -1.84
C GLU A 108 -8.31 13.89 -2.46
N LEU A 109 -7.12 13.44 -2.85
CA LEU A 109 -6.14 14.28 -3.55
C LEU A 109 -6.68 14.83 -4.86
N HIS A 110 -7.37 13.99 -5.64
CA HIS A 110 -7.99 14.42 -6.89
C HIS A 110 -9.06 15.50 -6.67
N ARG A 111 -9.93 15.33 -5.67
CA ARG A 111 -10.94 16.35 -5.28
C ARG A 111 -10.30 17.64 -4.80
N ALA A 112 -9.15 17.56 -4.14
CA ALA A 112 -8.39 18.71 -3.68
C ALA A 112 -7.57 19.39 -4.80
N GLY A 113 -7.58 18.85 -6.03
CA GLY A 113 -6.75 19.33 -7.14
C GLY A 113 -5.26 19.12 -6.93
N ARG A 114 -4.88 18.10 -6.15
CA ARG A 114 -3.51 17.90 -5.64
C ARG A 114 -2.78 16.71 -6.19
#